data_AF-A0A9C9TC44-F1
#
_entry.id   AF-A0A9C9TC44-F1
#
_cell.length_a   1.000
_cell.length_b   1.000
_cell.length_c   1.000
_cell.angle_alpha   90.00
_cell.angle_beta   90.00
_cell.angle_gamma   90.00
#
_symmetry.space_group_name_H-M   'P 1'
#
loop_
_entity.id
_entity.type
_entity.pdbx_description
1 polymer ?
#
loop_
_entity_poly.entity_id
_entity_poly.type
_entity_poly.pdbx_seq_one_letter_code
_entity_poly.pdbx_strand_id
1 'polypeptide(L)'
;TLLAGLVDRAVAADEVGDLTCTLRLVLLAGAVGVGVGAALVPSLARLIERAVHSYELRRSLPRVVLHGLSIEALPRAREDVRRPQPRALLLVNRHRLPRRWILLTMLVTSLYAVAGPAAQIASAIVPQSARTALTLPSFFTGVGTVLMVLLVDPLTAHVMDQALQGERPLGDVTAVTIWQIGARLLGVLLAQPLLSPGAALLALVAR
;
A
#
# COMPACT_ATOMS: atom_id res chain seq x y z
N THR A 1 20.42 -11.58 0.32
CA THR A 1 19.28 -11.58 -0.63
C THR A 1 19.78 -11.17 -2.00
N LEU A 2 19.08 -11.51 -3.09
CA LEU A 2 19.47 -11.11 -4.46
C LEU A 2 19.73 -9.60 -4.59
N LEU A 3 19.02 -8.78 -3.81
CA LEU A 3 19.24 -7.33 -3.69
C LEU A 3 20.59 -6.94 -3.08
N ALA A 4 21.08 -7.68 -2.07
CA ALA A 4 22.40 -7.42 -1.48
C ALA A 4 23.54 -7.73 -2.47
N GLY A 5 23.40 -8.79 -3.26
CA GLY A 5 24.38 -9.15 -4.30
C GLY A 5 24.41 -8.19 -5.49
N LEU A 6 23.30 -7.49 -5.77
CA LEU A 6 23.26 -6.41 -6.77
C LEU A 6 23.89 -5.12 -6.22
N VAL A 7 23.66 -4.82 -4.94
CA VAL A 7 24.31 -3.69 -4.26
C VAL A 7 25.83 -3.88 -4.20
N ASP A 8 26.32 -5.07 -3.85
CA ASP A 8 27.76 -5.37 -3.82
C ASP A 8 28.42 -5.25 -5.21
N ARG A 9 27.71 -5.60 -6.29
CA ARG A 9 28.21 -5.43 -7.68
C ARG A 9 28.19 -3.99 -8.14
N ALA A 10 27.15 -3.21 -7.79
CA ALA A 10 27.08 -1.80 -8.15
C ALA A 10 28.12 -0.96 -7.39
N VAL A 11 28.41 -1.31 -6.13
CA VAL A 11 29.49 -0.70 -5.33
C VAL A 11 30.87 -1.07 -5.88
N ALA A 12 31.04 -2.28 -6.40
CA ALA A 12 32.30 -2.70 -7.05
C ALA A 12 32.53 -2.07 -8.44
N ALA A 13 31.48 -1.56 -9.10
CA ALA A 13 31.53 -1.03 -10.47
C ALA A 13 31.44 0.52 -10.56
N ASP A 14 31.27 1.23 -9.43
CA ASP A 14 31.09 2.70 -9.37
C ASP A 14 29.84 3.22 -10.14
N GLU A 15 28.80 2.39 -10.28
CA GLU A 15 27.57 2.72 -11.03
C GLU A 15 26.37 3.03 -10.12
N VAL A 16 26.50 4.05 -9.26
CA VAL A 16 25.37 4.54 -8.42
C VAL A 16 24.15 4.97 -9.27
N GLY A 17 24.40 5.36 -10.52
CA GLY A 17 23.36 5.67 -11.52
C GLY A 17 22.51 4.47 -11.91
N ASP A 18 23.12 3.29 -12.11
CA ASP A 18 22.41 2.06 -12.49
C ASP A 18 21.56 1.50 -11.34
N LEU A 19 22.07 1.59 -10.10
CA LEU A 19 21.31 1.24 -8.90
C LEU A 19 20.06 2.13 -8.75
N THR A 20 20.20 3.44 -9.00
CA THR A 20 19.08 4.38 -8.91
C THR A 20 18.01 4.08 -9.96
N CYS A 21 18.42 3.74 -11.19
CA CYS A 21 17.50 3.34 -12.26
C CYS A 21 16.74 2.05 -11.90
N THR A 22 17.47 1.05 -11.42
CA THR A 22 16.90 -0.23 -10.97
C THR A 22 15.87 -0.03 -9.85
N LEU A 23 16.19 0.80 -8.86
CA LEU A 23 15.28 1.06 -7.73
C LEU A 23 14.05 1.90 -8.12
N ARG A 24 14.18 2.80 -9.10
CA ARG A 24 13.01 3.48 -9.70
C ARG A 24 12.09 2.48 -10.42
N LEU A 25 12.66 1.53 -11.16
CA LEU A 25 11.90 0.44 -11.79
C LEU A 25 11.20 -0.44 -10.75
N VAL A 26 11.87 -0.77 -9.64
CA VAL A 26 11.24 -1.52 -8.53
C VAL A 26 10.07 -0.75 -7.93
N LEU A 27 10.21 0.57 -7.73
CA LEU A 27 9.10 1.42 -7.27
C LEU A 27 7.96 1.49 -8.29
N LEU A 28 8.26 1.52 -9.60
CA LEU A 28 7.24 1.48 -10.66
C LEU A 28 6.50 0.14 -10.66
N ALA A 29 7.22 -0.97 -10.52
CA ALA A 29 6.62 -2.30 -10.35
C ALA A 29 5.74 -2.34 -9.09
N GLY A 30 6.16 -1.69 -8.01
CA GLY A 30 5.36 -1.49 -6.80
C GLY A 30 4.06 -0.73 -7.08
N ALA A 31 4.10 0.35 -7.86
CA ALA A 31 2.90 1.10 -8.26
C ALA A 31 1.93 0.23 -9.07
N VAL A 32 2.45 -0.56 -10.01
CA VAL A 32 1.65 -1.54 -10.76
C VAL A 32 1.04 -2.58 -9.81
N GLY A 33 1.81 -3.08 -8.85
CA GLY A 33 1.34 -3.99 -7.81
C GLY A 33 0.19 -3.42 -6.99
N VAL A 34 0.26 -2.15 -6.58
CA VAL A 34 -0.85 -1.46 -5.90
C VAL A 34 -2.06 -1.33 -6.83
N GLY A 35 -1.86 -1.07 -8.13
CA GLY A 35 -2.94 -1.01 -9.12
C GLY A 35 -3.64 -2.36 -9.32
N VAL A 36 -2.88 -3.45 -9.37
CA VAL A 36 -3.42 -4.82 -9.44
C VAL A 36 -4.15 -5.16 -8.13
N GLY A 37 -3.56 -4.83 -6.98
CA GLY A 37 -4.18 -5.00 -5.67
C GLY A 37 -5.51 -4.25 -5.56
N ALA A 38 -5.56 -3.00 -6.02
CA ALA A 38 -6.77 -2.18 -6.10
C ALA A 38 -7.90 -2.88 -6.86
N ALA A 39 -7.59 -3.51 -7.99
CA ALA A 39 -8.56 -4.26 -8.78
C ALA A 39 -9.05 -5.54 -8.06
N LEU A 40 -8.22 -6.13 -7.20
CA LEU A 40 -8.55 -7.33 -6.42
C LEU A 40 -9.35 -7.05 -5.15
N VAL A 41 -9.29 -5.84 -4.58
CA VAL A 41 -10.03 -5.45 -3.36
C VAL A 41 -11.51 -5.88 -3.38
N PRO A 42 -12.33 -5.56 -4.40
CA PRO A 42 -13.75 -5.95 -4.40
C PRO A 42 -13.96 -7.48 -4.45
N SER A 43 -13.05 -8.22 -5.07
CA SER A 43 -13.10 -9.68 -5.12
C SER A 43 -12.76 -10.29 -3.76
N LEU A 44 -11.74 -9.76 -3.10
CA LEU A 44 -11.35 -10.19 -1.76
C LEU A 44 -12.41 -9.85 -0.71
N ALA A 45 -13.03 -8.67 -0.79
CA ALA A 45 -14.12 -8.29 0.10
C ALA A 45 -15.30 -9.29 0.04
N ARG A 46 -15.71 -9.69 -1.17
CA ARG A 46 -16.76 -10.71 -1.38
C ARG A 46 -16.36 -12.09 -0.87
N LEU A 47 -15.09 -12.46 -1.03
CA LEU A 47 -14.58 -13.72 -0.50
C LEU A 47 -14.67 -13.74 1.02
N ILE A 48 -14.30 -12.64 1.68
CA ILE A 48 -14.39 -12.49 3.13
C ILE A 48 -15.86 -12.50 3.58
N GLU A 49 -16.75 -11.79 2.91
CA GLU A 49 -18.19 -11.80 3.20
C GLU A 49 -18.78 -13.23 3.13
N ARG A 50 -18.48 -13.97 2.06
CA ARG A 50 -18.90 -15.37 1.91
C ARG A 50 -18.31 -16.26 3.02
N ALA A 51 -17.07 -16.00 3.42
CA ALA A 51 -16.42 -16.73 4.50
C ALA A 51 -17.10 -16.45 5.85
N VAL A 52 -17.39 -15.19 6.16
CA VAL A 52 -18.10 -14.78 7.39
C VAL A 52 -19.49 -15.40 7.44
N HIS A 53 -20.27 -15.30 6.36
CA HIS A 53 -21.60 -15.93 6.29
C HIS A 53 -21.52 -17.46 6.46
N SER A 54 -20.53 -18.11 5.85
CA SER A 54 -20.28 -19.55 6.03
C SER A 54 -19.89 -19.91 7.47
N TYR A 55 -19.20 -19.01 8.16
CA TYR A 55 -18.82 -19.16 9.56
C TYR A 55 -20.03 -19.02 10.50
N GLU A 56 -20.90 -18.03 10.29
CA GLU A 56 -22.12 -17.82 11.07
C GLU A 56 -23.05 -19.05 11.04
N LEU A 57 -23.15 -19.73 9.89
CA LEU A 57 -23.95 -20.94 9.73
C LEU A 57 -23.33 -22.21 10.33
N ARG A 58 -21.99 -22.33 10.40
CA ARG A 58 -21.31 -23.62 10.74
C ARG A 58 -20.46 -23.58 12.01
N ARG A 59 -20.31 -22.43 12.68
CA ARG A 59 -19.56 -22.21 13.94
C ARG A 59 -18.17 -22.88 14.02
N SER A 60 -17.54 -23.19 12.89
CA SER A 60 -16.23 -23.86 12.83
C SER A 60 -15.32 -23.16 11.80
N LEU A 61 -14.41 -22.33 12.32
CA LEU A 61 -13.42 -21.56 11.55
C LEU A 61 -12.57 -22.39 10.57
N PRO A 62 -12.06 -23.59 10.91
CA PRO A 62 -11.09 -24.29 10.05
C PRO A 62 -11.69 -24.79 8.73
N ARG A 63 -12.97 -25.22 8.75
CA ARG A 63 -13.61 -25.86 7.59
C ARG A 63 -14.01 -24.84 6.51
N VAL A 64 -14.27 -23.59 6.91
CA VAL A 64 -14.57 -22.47 6.00
C VAL A 64 -13.31 -21.99 5.27
N VAL A 65 -12.17 -21.88 5.97
CA VAL A 65 -10.88 -21.52 5.36
C VAL A 65 -10.45 -22.57 4.32
N LEU A 66 -10.59 -23.86 4.64
CA LEU A 66 -10.25 -24.96 3.73
C LEU A 66 -11.17 -25.04 2.48
N HIS A 67 -12.44 -24.64 2.59
CA HIS A 67 -13.37 -24.63 1.45
C HIS A 67 -13.36 -23.30 0.67
N GLY A 68 -12.93 -22.18 1.27
CA GLY A 68 -12.74 -20.90 0.58
C GLY A 68 -11.47 -20.86 -0.27
N LEU A 69 -10.47 -21.68 0.07
CA LEU A 69 -9.22 -21.87 -0.66
C LEU A 69 -9.27 -23.00 -1.71
N SER A 70 -10.42 -23.68 -1.88
CA SER A 70 -10.51 -24.75 -2.88
C SER A 70 -10.44 -24.15 -4.30
N ILE A 71 -9.48 -24.69 -5.06
CA ILE A 71 -9.15 -24.32 -6.45
C ILE A 71 -10.35 -24.46 -7.41
N GLU A 72 -11.41 -25.15 -6.99
CA GLU A 72 -12.66 -25.29 -7.74
C GLU A 72 -13.51 -24.01 -7.79
N ALA A 73 -13.25 -23.01 -6.94
CA ALA A 73 -13.91 -21.69 -6.99
C ALA A 73 -13.21 -20.68 -7.95
N LEU A 74 -11.98 -20.97 -8.39
CA LEU A 74 -11.19 -20.10 -9.28
C LEU A 74 -11.82 -19.85 -10.66
N PRO A 75 -12.41 -20.84 -11.37
CA PRO A 75 -12.98 -20.57 -12.69
C PRO A 75 -14.24 -19.68 -12.63
N ARG A 76 -15.01 -19.71 -11.53
CA ARG A 76 -16.16 -18.79 -11.31
C ARG A 76 -15.74 -17.39 -10.90
N ALA A 77 -14.56 -17.20 -10.32
CA ALA A 77 -14.01 -15.87 -10.01
C ALA A 77 -13.63 -15.08 -11.28
N ARG A 78 -13.43 -15.75 -12.42
CA ARG A 78 -13.09 -15.13 -13.71
C ARG A 78 -14.30 -14.49 -14.42
N GLU A 79 -15.49 -15.07 -14.25
CA GLU A 79 -16.75 -14.52 -14.78
C GLU A 79 -17.30 -13.39 -13.89
N ASP A 80 -16.93 -13.38 -12.62
CA ASP A 80 -17.41 -12.42 -11.62
C ASP A 80 -16.45 -11.24 -11.42
N VAL A 81 -15.49 -11.03 -12.34
CA VAL A 81 -14.70 -9.79 -12.47
C VAL A 81 -15.65 -8.68 -12.92
N ARG A 82 -16.47 -8.22 -11.99
CA ARG A 82 -17.42 -7.17 -12.23
C ARG A 82 -16.64 -5.87 -12.29
N ARG A 83 -16.64 -5.26 -13.48
CA ARG A 83 -16.09 -3.93 -13.73
C ARG A 83 -16.59 -2.96 -12.65
N PRO A 84 -15.74 -2.03 -12.18
CA PRO A 84 -16.14 -1.02 -11.20
C PRO A 84 -17.39 -0.34 -11.73
N GLN A 85 -18.52 -0.46 -11.00
CA GLN A 85 -19.78 0.09 -11.48
C GLN A 85 -19.59 1.61 -11.64
N PRO A 86 -19.86 2.20 -12.82
CA PRO A 86 -19.72 3.64 -13.01
C PRO A 86 -20.62 4.47 -12.08
N ARG A 87 -21.65 3.86 -11.47
CA ARG A 87 -22.45 4.45 -10.39
C ARG A 87 -21.65 4.68 -9.10
N ALA A 88 -20.68 3.84 -8.77
CA ALA A 88 -19.79 4.05 -7.62
C ALA A 88 -18.88 5.28 -7.82
N LEU A 89 -18.45 5.55 -9.06
CA LEU A 89 -17.70 6.75 -9.42
C LEU A 89 -18.58 8.02 -9.39
N LEU A 90 -19.88 7.91 -9.69
CA LEU A 90 -20.84 9.02 -9.56
C LEU A 90 -21.15 9.35 -8.08
N LEU A 91 -21.20 8.33 -7.21
CA LEU A 91 -21.34 8.50 -5.75
C LEU A 91 -20.11 9.16 -5.12
N VAL A 92 -18.91 8.89 -5.64
CA VAL A 92 -17.64 9.53 -5.25
C VAL A 92 -17.67 11.05 -5.41
N ASN A 93 -18.39 11.60 -6.38
CA ASN A 93 -18.46 13.04 -6.63
C ASN A 93 -19.41 13.79 -5.66
N ARG A 94 -20.31 13.07 -4.97
CA ARG A 94 -21.33 13.68 -4.10
C ARG A 94 -20.90 13.77 -2.64
N HIS A 95 -19.87 13.03 -2.23
CA HIS A 95 -19.42 12.95 -0.84
C HIS A 95 -18.08 13.65 -0.65
N ARG A 96 -18.07 14.69 0.18
CA ARG A 96 -16.86 15.47 0.51
C ARG A 96 -16.12 14.81 1.66
N LEU A 97 -15.26 13.83 1.35
CA LEU A 97 -14.26 13.39 2.32
C LEU A 97 -13.30 14.54 2.66
N PRO A 98 -12.76 14.59 3.90
CA PRO A 98 -11.79 15.60 4.27
C PRO A 98 -10.57 15.50 3.34
N ARG A 99 -10.32 16.53 2.52
CA ARG A 99 -9.14 16.58 1.63
C ARG A 99 -7.84 16.32 2.39
N ARG A 100 -7.79 16.75 3.65
CA ARG A 100 -6.67 16.52 4.58
C ARG A 100 -6.37 15.03 4.79
N TRP A 101 -7.38 14.18 4.90
CA TRP A 101 -7.22 12.74 5.09
C TRP A 101 -6.66 12.04 3.84
N ILE A 102 -7.10 12.46 2.66
CA ILE A 102 -6.58 11.97 1.37
C ILE A 102 -5.10 12.34 1.25
N LEU A 103 -4.77 13.61 1.49
CA LEU A 103 -3.39 14.10 1.46
C LEU A 103 -2.51 13.36 2.46
N LEU A 104 -3.02 13.13 3.67
CA LEU A 104 -2.28 12.41 4.69
C LEU A 104 -2.03 10.95 4.29
N THR A 105 -3.04 10.25 3.79
CA THR A 105 -2.89 8.87 3.29
C THR A 105 -1.84 8.80 2.18
N MET A 106 -1.86 9.77 1.27
CA MET A 106 -0.89 9.91 0.20
C MET A 106 0.54 10.14 0.74
N LEU A 107 0.72 11.06 1.70
CA LEU A 107 2.01 11.32 2.35
C LEU A 107 2.55 10.11 3.09
N VAL A 108 1.73 9.48 3.94
CA VAL A 108 2.09 8.26 4.68
C VAL A 108 2.51 7.14 3.71
N THR A 109 1.74 6.93 2.64
CA THR A 109 2.07 5.90 1.64
C THR A 109 3.37 6.23 0.89
N SER A 110 3.60 7.50 0.56
CA SER A 110 4.85 7.91 -0.07
C SER A 110 6.06 7.65 0.83
N LEU A 111 5.93 7.89 2.14
CA LEU A 111 6.98 7.62 3.11
C LEU A 111 7.32 6.13 3.16
N TYR A 112 6.30 5.27 3.23
CA TYR A 112 6.49 3.82 3.20
C TYR A 112 7.15 3.33 1.91
N ALA A 113 6.74 3.85 0.77
CA ALA A 113 7.29 3.45 -0.52
C ALA A 113 8.76 3.87 -0.67
N VAL A 114 9.11 5.11 -0.28
CA VAL A 114 10.47 5.65 -0.44
C VAL A 114 11.47 5.06 0.54
N ALA A 115 11.08 4.79 1.80
CA ALA A 115 12.02 4.51 2.89
C ALA A 115 13.04 3.40 2.58
N GLY A 116 12.58 2.24 2.09
CA GLY A 116 13.44 1.11 1.78
C GLY A 116 14.42 1.39 0.63
N PRO A 117 13.94 1.71 -0.58
CA PRO A 117 14.79 2.03 -1.73
C PRO A 117 15.75 3.20 -1.48
N ALA A 118 15.30 4.24 -0.78
CA ALA A 118 16.15 5.39 -0.46
C ALA A 118 17.33 5.02 0.44
N ALA A 119 17.15 4.13 1.41
CA ALA A 119 18.26 3.66 2.25
C ALA A 119 19.27 2.80 1.50
N GLN A 120 18.83 2.02 0.52
CA GLN A 120 19.75 1.27 -0.33
C GLN A 120 20.67 2.20 -1.12
N ILE A 121 20.10 3.28 -1.69
CA ILE A 121 20.89 4.32 -2.36
C ILE A 121 21.80 5.04 -1.35
N ALA A 122 21.29 5.41 -0.17
CA ALA A 122 22.08 6.06 0.87
C ALA A 122 23.27 5.20 1.33
N SER A 123 23.09 3.88 1.42
CA SER A 123 24.16 2.95 1.79
C SER A 123 25.27 2.86 0.73
N ALA A 124 24.92 3.08 -0.55
CA ALA A 124 25.89 3.19 -1.63
C ALA A 124 26.60 4.55 -1.65
N ILE A 125 25.91 5.64 -1.28
CA ILE A 125 26.49 6.99 -1.19
C ILE A 125 27.50 7.11 -0.04
N VAL A 126 27.21 6.48 1.11
CA VAL A 126 28.09 6.50 2.30
C VAL A 126 28.43 5.06 2.73
N PRO A 127 29.35 4.37 2.04
CA PRO A 127 29.69 2.97 2.31
C PRO A 127 30.18 2.73 3.74
N GLN A 128 30.85 3.72 4.31
CA GLN A 128 31.41 3.71 5.67
C GLN A 128 30.31 3.54 6.74
N SER A 129 29.14 4.11 6.48
CA SER A 129 27.96 4.08 7.35
C SER A 129 26.83 3.25 6.75
N ALA A 130 27.12 2.33 5.82
CA ALA A 130 26.10 1.56 5.10
C ALA A 130 25.16 0.80 6.05
N ARG A 131 25.68 0.23 7.14
CA ARG A 131 24.84 -0.46 8.15
C ARG A 131 23.85 0.50 8.81
N THR A 132 24.28 1.71 9.15
CA THR A 132 23.42 2.75 9.74
C THR A 132 22.39 3.24 8.73
N ALA A 133 22.79 3.47 7.48
CA ALA A 133 21.89 3.84 6.40
C ALA A 133 20.77 2.80 6.19
N LEU A 134 21.10 1.51 6.28
CA LEU A 134 20.13 0.42 6.11
C LEU A 134 19.19 0.20 7.31
N THR A 135 19.49 0.73 8.50
CA THR A 135 18.59 0.62 9.68
C THR A 135 17.61 1.79 9.81
N LEU A 136 17.95 2.96 9.27
CA LEU A 136 17.10 4.16 9.26
C LEU A 136 15.68 3.96 8.68
N PRO A 137 15.43 3.16 7.62
CA PRO A 137 14.08 2.94 7.08
C PRO A 137 13.07 2.43 8.10
N SER A 138 13.52 1.60 9.05
CA SER A 138 12.66 1.03 10.08
C SER A 138 12.09 2.13 10.99
N PHE A 139 12.89 3.16 11.28
CA PHE A 139 12.42 4.33 12.03
C PHE A 139 11.34 5.10 11.25
N PHE A 140 11.60 5.42 9.99
CA PHE A 140 10.61 6.12 9.14
C PHE A 140 9.32 5.31 8.94
N THR A 141 9.45 3.99 8.82
CA THR A 141 8.30 3.07 8.78
C THR A 141 7.52 3.11 10.08
N GLY A 142 8.19 3.09 11.23
CA GLY A 142 7.57 3.23 12.54
C GLY A 142 6.80 4.54 12.69
N VAL A 143 7.41 5.67 12.32
CA VAL A 143 6.75 6.99 12.31
C VAL A 143 5.53 6.99 11.37
N GLY A 144 5.67 6.41 10.18
CA GLY A 144 4.55 6.24 9.24
C GLY A 144 3.39 5.48 9.84
N THR A 145 3.66 4.41 10.59
CA THR A 145 2.64 3.58 11.25
C THR A 145 1.92 4.32 12.35
N VAL A 146 2.65 5.08 13.18
CA VAL A 146 2.02 5.94 14.19
C VAL A 146 1.11 6.97 13.51
N LEU A 147 1.56 7.59 12.43
CA LEU A 147 0.79 8.59 11.70
C LEU A 147 -0.48 7.98 11.07
N MET A 148 -0.37 6.77 10.51
CA MET A 148 -1.49 6.01 9.96
C MET A 148 -2.54 5.72 11.04
N VAL A 149 -2.13 5.12 12.15
CA VAL A 149 -3.02 4.69 13.22
C VAL A 149 -3.70 5.86 13.91
N LEU A 150 -3.01 6.98 14.10
CA LEU A 150 -3.57 8.12 14.82
C LEU A 150 -4.46 9.00 13.95
N LEU A 151 -4.23 9.07 12.64
CA LEU A 151 -4.87 10.09 11.81
C LEU A 151 -5.63 9.53 10.60
N VAL A 152 -5.23 8.38 10.04
CA VAL A 152 -5.87 7.78 8.85
C VAL A 152 -6.93 6.77 9.26
N ASP A 153 -6.59 5.89 10.20
CA ASP A 153 -7.43 4.78 10.63
C ASP A 153 -8.70 5.23 11.36
N PRO A 154 -8.70 6.23 12.28
CA PRO A 154 -9.89 6.62 13.02
C PRO A 154 -10.99 7.17 12.11
N LEU A 155 -10.60 7.87 11.04
CA LEU A 155 -11.54 8.38 10.06
C LEU A 155 -12.17 7.26 9.23
N THR A 156 -11.38 6.24 8.88
CA THR A 156 -11.88 5.09 8.13
C THR A 156 -12.83 4.26 9.01
N ALA A 157 -12.40 3.95 10.24
CA ALA A 157 -13.20 3.22 11.22
C ALA A 157 -14.52 3.92 11.53
N HIS A 158 -14.50 5.24 11.76
CA HIS A 158 -15.70 6.01 12.05
C HIS A 158 -16.75 5.91 10.94
N VAL A 159 -16.34 5.96 9.66
CA VAL A 159 -17.30 5.80 8.54
C VAL A 159 -17.84 4.38 8.44
N MET A 160 -17.01 3.36 8.73
CA MET A 160 -17.46 1.97 8.76
C MET A 160 -18.49 1.76 9.89
N ASP A 161 -18.21 2.27 11.09
CA ASP A 161 -19.09 2.13 12.24
C ASP A 161 -20.45 2.79 12.00
N GLN A 162 -20.47 3.99 11.42
CA GLN A 162 -21.72 4.67 11.05
C GLN A 162 -22.53 3.90 10.01
N ALA A 163 -21.85 3.24 9.06
CA ALA A 163 -22.53 2.41 8.06
C ALA A 163 -23.11 1.13 8.70
N LEU A 164 -22.42 0.52 9.66
CA LEU A 164 -22.92 -0.64 10.41
C LEU A 164 -24.12 -0.28 11.29
N GLN A 165 -24.15 0.93 11.85
CA GLN A 165 -25.27 1.44 12.65
C GLN A 165 -26.46 1.90 11.79
N GLY A 166 -26.33 1.88 10.46
CA GLY A 166 -27.37 2.36 9.54
C GLY A 166 -27.50 3.88 9.44
N GLU A 167 -26.61 4.64 10.10
CA GLU A 167 -26.57 6.11 10.03
C GLU A 167 -26.04 6.62 8.69
N ARG A 168 -25.26 5.78 7.98
CA ARG A 168 -24.72 6.08 6.66
C ARG A 168 -24.96 4.95 5.65
N PRO A 169 -25.15 5.29 4.37
CA PRO A 169 -25.27 4.28 3.33
C PRO A 169 -23.94 3.54 3.12
N LEU A 170 -24.00 2.25 2.80
CA LEU A 170 -22.83 1.42 2.42
C LEU A 170 -22.08 1.97 1.18
N GLY A 171 -22.72 2.85 0.40
CA GLY A 171 -22.06 3.59 -0.68
C GLY A 171 -20.92 4.49 -0.19
N ASP A 172 -21.03 5.02 1.03
CA ASP A 172 -20.01 5.91 1.61
C ASP A 172 -18.75 5.14 1.99
N VAL A 173 -18.92 3.95 2.55
CA VAL A 173 -17.85 2.98 2.79
C VAL A 173 -17.09 2.68 1.51
N THR A 174 -17.82 2.41 0.43
CA THR A 174 -17.23 2.15 -0.89
C THR A 174 -16.46 3.38 -1.41
N ALA A 175 -17.02 4.58 -1.26
CA ALA A 175 -16.36 5.82 -1.67
C ALA A 175 -15.06 6.08 -0.88
N VAL A 176 -15.06 5.85 0.44
CA VAL A 176 -13.86 5.95 1.28
C VAL A 176 -12.80 4.98 0.80
N THR A 177 -13.16 3.72 0.55
CA THR A 177 -12.23 2.71 0.04
C THR A 177 -11.63 3.12 -1.30
N ILE A 178 -12.44 3.61 -2.25
CA ILE A 178 -11.95 4.08 -3.55
C ILE A 178 -10.96 5.24 -3.39
N TRP A 179 -11.32 6.25 -2.58
CA TRP A 179 -10.43 7.39 -2.33
C TRP A 179 -9.15 6.99 -1.60
N GLN A 180 -9.22 6.03 -0.68
CA GLN A 180 -8.05 5.52 0.04
C GLN A 180 -7.09 4.81 -0.91
N ILE A 181 -7.61 3.97 -1.80
CA ILE A 181 -6.82 3.27 -2.82
C ILE A 181 -6.20 4.28 -3.80
N GLY A 182 -6.98 5.27 -4.26
CA GLY A 182 -6.48 6.34 -5.11
C GLY A 182 -5.37 7.15 -4.45
N ALA A 183 -5.54 7.51 -3.17
CA ALA A 183 -4.53 8.21 -2.40
C ALA A 183 -3.24 7.39 -2.24
N ARG A 184 -3.35 6.07 -2.01
CA ARG A 184 -2.20 5.17 -1.94
C ARG A 184 -1.46 5.09 -3.26
N LEU A 185 -2.18 4.93 -4.38
CA LEU A 185 -1.58 4.95 -5.72
C LEU A 185 -0.83 6.25 -5.98
N LEU A 186 -1.47 7.39 -5.71
CA LEU A 186 -0.84 8.70 -5.83
C LEU A 186 0.38 8.84 -4.92
N GLY A 187 0.35 8.27 -3.71
CA GLY A 187 1.48 8.26 -2.78
C GLY A 187 2.68 7.46 -3.31
N VAL A 188 2.45 6.29 -3.92
CA VAL A 188 3.53 5.52 -4.57
C VAL A 188 4.07 6.24 -5.80
N LEU A 189 3.22 6.95 -6.56
CA LEU A 189 3.70 7.78 -7.66
C LEU A 189 4.53 8.98 -7.17
N LEU A 190 4.15 9.61 -6.06
CA LEU A 190 4.97 10.63 -5.40
C LEU A 190 6.32 10.08 -4.93
N ALA A 191 6.41 8.80 -4.59
CA ALA A 191 7.66 8.19 -4.16
C ALA A 191 8.77 8.29 -5.24
N GLN A 192 8.40 8.33 -6.51
CA GLN A 192 9.33 8.42 -7.64
C GLN A 192 10.23 9.68 -7.56
N PRO A 193 9.68 10.92 -7.56
CA PRO A 193 10.49 12.12 -7.40
C PRO A 193 11.10 12.26 -6.00
N LEU A 194 10.47 11.69 -4.96
CA LEU A 194 11.00 11.75 -3.59
C LEU A 194 12.19 10.81 -3.35
N LEU A 195 12.44 9.85 -4.23
CA LEU A 195 13.51 8.87 -4.04
C LEU A 195 14.90 9.53 -3.92
N SER A 196 15.24 10.43 -4.85
CA SER A 196 16.54 11.12 -4.84
C SER A 196 16.75 12.02 -3.61
N PRO A 197 15.84 12.95 -3.26
CA PRO A 197 16.01 13.76 -2.05
C PRO A 197 15.92 12.92 -0.77
N GLY A 198 15.10 11.85 -0.77
CA GLY A 198 15.00 10.92 0.36
C GLY A 198 16.31 10.18 0.61
N ALA A 199 16.98 9.69 -0.44
CA ALA A 199 18.28 9.04 -0.34
C ALA A 199 19.36 10.01 0.16
N ALA A 200 19.38 11.25 -0.34
CA ALA A 200 20.32 12.27 0.10
C ALA A 200 20.11 12.64 1.58
N LEU A 201 18.85 12.76 2.03
CA LEU A 201 18.52 13.04 3.44
C LEU A 201 18.96 11.89 4.34
N LEU A 202 18.71 10.64 3.94
CA LEU A 202 19.18 9.48 4.69
C LEU A 202 20.70 9.39 4.76
N ALA A 203 21.39 9.68 3.65
CA ALA A 203 22.86 9.72 3.62
C ALA A 203 23.42 10.82 4.54
N LEU A 204 22.75 11.98 4.63
CA LEU A 204 23.14 13.06 5.53
C LEU A 204 22.95 12.66 7.01
N VAL A 205 21.84 12.00 7.35
CA VAL A 205 21.56 11.55 8.71
C VAL A 205 22.45 10.38 9.14
N ALA A 206 22.90 9.55 8.20
CA ALA A 206 23.78 8.40 8.46
C ALA A 206 25.27 8.77 8.59
N ARG A 207 25.65 9.98 8.21
CA ARG A 207 27.03 10.49 8.25
C ARG A 207 27.39 10.99 9.64
#